data_AF-A0A8J5C1H0-F1
#
_entry.id   AF-A0A8J5C1H0-F1
#
_cell.length_a   1.000
_cell.length_b   1.000
_cell.length_c   1.000
_cell.angle_alpha   90.00
_cell.angle_beta   90.00
_cell.angle_gamma   90.00
#
_symmetry.space_group_name_H-M   'P 1'
#
loop_
_entity.id
_entity.type
_entity.pdbx_description
1 polymer ?
#
loop_
_entity_poly.entity_id
_entity_poly.type
_entity_poly.pdbx_seq_one_letter_code
_entity_poly.pdbx_strand_id
1 'polypeptide(L)'
;MSTPAKQVRAEATMREMRLAVAMDTRIAGWHVKGISGGQRWRVRICVELLTRLLLLFLDEPTSGLNSAAAYHIVHRIALLARRERMTIVATVHQPDSEVFDLFDRLCLLAYGSTVFFGPAPATAEFFASNGFACPSLRNPSDHYLRTINKDFDMDQRNLRLAGSLHETSEYEEKVHGQRRNYGKMSLKQ
;
A
#
# COMPACT_ATOMS: atom_id res chain seq x y z
N MET A 1 5.21 -20.72 -26.72
CA MET A 1 4.16 -21.59 -26.16
C MET A 1 3.10 -21.88 -27.22
N SER A 2 2.73 -23.14 -27.43
CA SER A 2 1.63 -23.52 -28.32
C SER A 2 0.27 -23.08 -27.76
N THR A 3 -0.74 -22.93 -28.61
CA THR A 3 -2.11 -22.54 -28.20
C THR A 3 -2.68 -23.41 -27.06
N PRO A 4 -2.54 -24.75 -27.08
CA PRO A 4 -2.99 -25.60 -25.99
C PRO A 4 -2.26 -25.32 -24.66
N ALA A 5 -0.95 -25.08 -24.71
CA ALA A 5 -0.16 -24.78 -23.52
C ALA A 5 -0.55 -23.41 -22.88
N LYS A 6 -0.94 -22.43 -23.71
CA LYS A 6 -1.45 -21.14 -23.22
C LYS A 6 -2.78 -21.31 -22.49
N GLN A 7 -3.68 -22.14 -23.01
CA GLN A 7 -5.00 -22.38 -22.44
C GLN A 7 -4.92 -23.13 -21.10
N VAL A 8 -4.10 -24.18 -21.02
CA VAL A 8 -3.83 -24.90 -19.76
C VAL A 8 -3.28 -23.96 -18.69
N ARG A 9 -2.36 -23.04 -19.07
CA ARG A 9 -1.83 -22.05 -18.14
C ARG A 9 -2.91 -21.07 -17.70
N ALA A 10 -3.73 -20.55 -18.60
CA ALA A 10 -4.82 -19.64 -18.27
C ALA A 10 -5.80 -20.27 -17.27
N GLU A 11 -6.22 -21.51 -17.51
CA GLU A 11 -7.11 -22.25 -16.60
C GLU A 11 -6.49 -22.49 -15.23
N ALA A 12 -5.20 -22.81 -15.17
CA ALA A 12 -4.48 -22.98 -13.90
C ALA A 12 -4.44 -21.66 -13.11
N THR A 13 -4.10 -20.54 -13.76
CA THR A 13 -4.06 -19.21 -13.13
C THR A 13 -5.46 -18.77 -12.66
N MET A 14 -6.52 -19.01 -13.46
CA MET A 14 -7.90 -18.71 -13.06
C MET A 14 -8.35 -19.51 -11.84
N ARG A 15 -7.98 -20.80 -11.75
CA ARG A 15 -8.29 -21.64 -10.59
C ARG A 15 -7.59 -21.13 -9.33
N GLU A 16 -6.33 -20.76 -9.43
CA GLU A 16 -5.54 -20.24 -8.32
C GLU A 16 -6.10 -18.92 -7.77
N MET A 17 -6.53 -18.04 -8.66
CA MET A 17 -7.19 -16.78 -8.29
C MET A 17 -8.67 -16.97 -7.93
N ARG A 18 -9.15 -18.20 -7.76
CA ARG A 18 -10.54 -18.53 -7.39
C ARG A 18 -11.59 -17.87 -8.31
N LEU A 19 -11.33 -17.92 -9.61
CA LEU A 19 -12.22 -17.42 -10.66
C LEU A 19 -13.01 -18.53 -11.37
N ALA A 20 -12.89 -19.79 -10.93
CA ALA A 20 -13.59 -20.94 -11.52
C ALA A 20 -15.11 -20.71 -11.62
N VAL A 21 -15.72 -20.12 -10.59
CA VAL A 21 -17.16 -19.81 -10.57
C VAL A 21 -17.58 -18.67 -11.52
N ALA A 22 -16.62 -17.98 -12.11
CA ALA A 22 -16.82 -16.79 -12.94
C ALA A 22 -16.31 -16.97 -14.38
N MET A 23 -15.83 -18.14 -14.78
CA MET A 23 -15.18 -18.37 -16.08
C MET A 23 -16.10 -18.03 -17.27
N ASP A 24 -17.37 -18.41 -17.18
CA ASP A 24 -18.36 -18.15 -18.23
C ASP A 24 -19.25 -16.94 -17.93
N THR A 25 -18.87 -16.14 -16.93
CA THR A 25 -19.60 -14.91 -16.58
C THR A 25 -19.01 -13.73 -17.33
N ARG A 26 -19.87 -12.99 -18.04
CA ARG A 26 -19.44 -11.79 -18.78
C ARG A 26 -18.80 -10.76 -17.85
N ILE A 27 -17.65 -10.24 -18.27
CA ILE A 27 -17.06 -9.05 -17.67
C ILE A 27 -17.89 -7.85 -18.14
N ALA A 28 -18.90 -7.50 -17.34
CA ALA A 28 -19.82 -6.43 -17.66
C ALA A 28 -19.33 -5.06 -17.13
N GLY A 29 -19.81 -3.99 -17.75
CA GLY A 29 -19.55 -2.61 -17.35
C GLY A 29 -20.47 -2.14 -16.21
N TRP A 30 -20.51 -0.83 -15.96
CA TRP A 30 -21.31 -0.25 -14.85
C TRP A 30 -22.82 -0.47 -14.99
N HIS A 31 -23.31 -0.59 -16.23
CA HIS A 31 -24.74 -0.60 -16.56
C HIS A 31 -25.32 -2.01 -16.74
N VAL A 32 -24.48 -3.05 -16.69
CA VAL A 32 -24.89 -4.44 -16.92
C VAL A 32 -24.29 -5.31 -15.81
N LYS A 33 -25.09 -6.21 -15.23
CA LYS A 33 -24.63 -7.09 -14.16
C LYS A 33 -23.62 -8.11 -14.71
N GLY A 34 -22.46 -8.23 -14.05
CA GLY A 34 -21.41 -9.18 -14.39
C GLY A 34 -20.63 -9.60 -13.15
N ILE A 35 -19.35 -9.91 -13.32
CA ILE A 35 -18.47 -10.28 -12.19
C ILE A 35 -18.33 -9.14 -11.16
N SER A 36 -18.13 -9.51 -9.88
CA SER A 36 -17.94 -8.56 -8.79
C SER A 36 -16.64 -7.75 -8.94
N GLY A 37 -16.51 -6.63 -8.22
CA GLY A 37 -15.29 -5.81 -8.23
C GLY A 37 -14.03 -6.61 -7.90
N GLY A 38 -14.08 -7.42 -6.84
CA GLY A 38 -12.97 -8.31 -6.47
C GLY A 38 -12.71 -9.44 -7.48
N GLN A 39 -13.72 -9.93 -8.19
CA GLN A 39 -13.50 -10.87 -9.31
C GLN A 39 -12.84 -10.16 -10.50
N ARG A 40 -13.30 -8.96 -10.86
CA ARG A 40 -12.71 -8.15 -11.93
C ARG A 40 -11.24 -7.83 -11.64
N TRP A 41 -10.94 -7.51 -10.39
CA TRP A 41 -9.57 -7.25 -9.95
C TRP A 41 -8.69 -8.50 -10.09
N ARG A 42 -9.18 -9.66 -9.62
CA ARG A 42 -8.46 -10.93 -9.78
C ARG A 42 -8.25 -11.30 -11.26
N VAL A 43 -9.20 -11.00 -12.13
CA VAL A 43 -9.04 -11.19 -13.60
C VAL A 43 -7.91 -10.31 -14.14
N ARG A 44 -7.82 -9.02 -13.74
CA ARG A 44 -6.74 -8.12 -14.17
C ARG A 44 -5.37 -8.70 -13.84
N ILE A 45 -5.20 -9.14 -12.59
CA ILE A 45 -3.95 -9.73 -12.15
C ILE A 45 -3.69 -11.07 -12.86
N CYS A 46 -4.70 -11.92 -13.05
CA CYS A 46 -4.57 -13.15 -13.81
C CYS A 46 -3.91 -12.92 -15.17
N VAL A 47 -4.35 -11.88 -15.90
CA VAL A 47 -3.82 -11.56 -17.23
C VAL A 47 -2.32 -11.26 -17.18
N GLU A 48 -1.88 -10.46 -16.21
CA GLU A 48 -0.45 -10.15 -16.01
C GLU A 48 0.35 -11.41 -15.66
N LEU A 49 -0.20 -12.32 -14.86
CA LEU A 49 0.48 -13.55 -14.44
C LEU A 49 0.66 -14.58 -15.55
N LEU A 50 -0.10 -14.47 -16.64
CA LEU A 50 0.06 -15.36 -17.79
C LEU A 50 1.45 -15.22 -18.43
N THR A 51 2.07 -14.04 -18.32
CA THR A 51 3.30 -13.69 -19.04
C THR A 51 4.60 -14.07 -18.32
N ARG A 52 4.54 -14.70 -17.13
CA ARG A 52 5.73 -15.09 -16.31
C ARG A 52 6.65 -13.89 -16.04
N LEU A 53 6.12 -12.89 -15.34
CA LEU A 53 6.88 -11.73 -14.93
C LEU A 53 7.81 -12.07 -13.77
N LEU A 54 9.02 -11.52 -13.77
CA LEU A 54 9.94 -11.54 -12.62
C LEU A 54 9.71 -10.35 -11.68
N LEU A 55 9.06 -9.28 -12.18
CA LEU A 55 8.77 -8.05 -11.45
C LEU A 55 7.37 -7.56 -11.83
N LEU A 56 6.53 -7.29 -10.82
CA LEU A 56 5.18 -6.80 -10.98
C LEU A 56 4.99 -5.52 -10.15
N PHE A 57 4.53 -4.46 -10.79
CA PHE A 57 4.16 -3.20 -10.14
C PHE A 57 2.64 -3.13 -9.99
N LEU A 58 2.18 -2.81 -8.78
CA LEU A 58 0.77 -2.66 -8.46
C LEU A 58 0.51 -1.29 -7.85
N ASP A 59 -0.24 -0.46 -8.56
CA ASP A 59 -0.65 0.83 -8.04
C ASP A 59 -2.00 0.70 -7.32
N GLU A 60 -2.01 0.94 -6.01
CA GLU A 60 -3.20 0.91 -5.14
C GLU A 60 -4.10 -0.33 -5.35
N PRO A 61 -3.56 -1.57 -5.20
CA PRO A 61 -4.25 -2.81 -5.55
C PRO A 61 -5.49 -3.08 -4.69
N THR A 62 -5.62 -2.43 -3.54
CA THR A 62 -6.71 -2.61 -2.59
C THR A 62 -7.84 -1.58 -2.76
N SER A 63 -7.68 -0.60 -3.66
CA SER A 63 -8.64 0.48 -3.85
C SER A 63 -10.01 -0.04 -4.31
N GLY A 64 -11.07 0.41 -3.63
CA GLY A 64 -12.45 0.00 -3.92
C GLY A 64 -12.82 -1.41 -3.45
N LEU A 65 -11.97 -2.06 -2.65
CA LEU A 65 -12.25 -3.34 -2.00
C LEU A 65 -12.55 -3.13 -0.51
N ASN A 66 -13.33 -4.04 0.08
CA ASN A 66 -13.43 -4.14 1.54
C ASN A 66 -12.20 -4.88 2.11
N SER A 67 -11.99 -4.79 3.42
CA SER A 67 -10.82 -5.39 4.12
C SER A 67 -10.63 -6.87 3.79
N ALA A 68 -11.69 -7.68 3.93
CA ALA A 68 -11.62 -9.11 3.66
C ALA A 68 -11.22 -9.42 2.20
N ALA A 69 -11.79 -8.69 1.23
CA ALA A 69 -11.45 -8.87 -0.18
C ALA A 69 -10.01 -8.42 -0.46
N ALA A 70 -9.58 -7.28 0.10
CA ALA A 70 -8.23 -6.76 -0.02
C ALA A 70 -7.19 -7.75 0.52
N TYR A 71 -7.38 -8.23 1.76
CA TYR A 71 -6.51 -9.24 2.37
C TYR A 71 -6.40 -10.49 1.51
N HIS A 72 -7.54 -11.07 1.09
CA HIS A 72 -7.53 -12.27 0.26
C HIS A 72 -6.79 -12.07 -1.06
N ILE A 73 -6.91 -10.89 -1.67
CA ILE A 73 -6.25 -10.54 -2.92
C ILE A 73 -4.74 -10.42 -2.72
N VAL A 74 -4.30 -9.61 -1.76
CA VAL A 74 -2.88 -9.37 -1.49
C VAL A 74 -2.19 -10.67 -1.06
N HIS A 75 -2.82 -11.44 -0.18
CA HIS A 75 -2.30 -12.73 0.27
C HIS A 75 -2.12 -13.72 -0.88
N ARG A 76 -3.08 -13.81 -1.81
CA ARG A 76 -2.97 -14.71 -2.98
C ARG A 76 -1.82 -14.32 -3.89
N ILE A 77 -1.64 -13.03 -4.09
CA ILE A 77 -0.57 -12.50 -4.92
C ILE A 77 0.79 -12.70 -4.28
N ALA A 78 0.90 -12.51 -2.97
CA ALA A 78 2.12 -12.82 -2.22
C ALA A 78 2.47 -14.32 -2.32
N LEU A 79 1.49 -15.21 -2.17
CA LEU A 79 1.71 -16.66 -2.35
C LEU A 79 2.20 -17.00 -3.76
N LEU A 80 1.58 -16.40 -4.77
CA LEU A 80 1.97 -16.64 -6.16
C LEU A 80 3.37 -16.08 -6.46
N ALA A 81 3.67 -14.90 -5.93
CA ALA A 81 4.99 -14.28 -6.06
C ALA A 81 6.09 -15.18 -5.52
N ARG A 82 5.88 -15.76 -4.33
CA ARG A 82 6.79 -16.72 -3.70
C ARG A 82 6.99 -17.97 -4.57
N ARG A 83 5.91 -18.52 -5.13
CA ARG A 83 5.98 -19.72 -5.98
C ARG A 83 6.73 -19.46 -7.29
N GLU A 84 6.40 -18.38 -7.98
CA GLU A 84 6.96 -18.05 -9.30
C GLU A 84 8.29 -17.30 -9.20
N ARG A 85 8.80 -17.03 -7.98
CA ARG A 85 9.99 -16.21 -7.72
C ARG A 85 9.89 -14.81 -8.35
N MET A 86 8.72 -14.21 -8.23
CA MET A 86 8.41 -12.87 -8.73
C MET A 86 8.54 -11.86 -7.61
N THR A 87 9.15 -10.71 -7.90
CA THR A 87 9.19 -9.55 -7.01
C THR A 87 7.95 -8.69 -7.25
N ILE A 88 7.33 -8.20 -6.17
CA ILE A 88 6.18 -7.30 -6.25
C ILE A 88 6.53 -6.00 -5.57
N VAL A 89 6.23 -4.90 -6.25
CA VAL A 89 6.26 -3.55 -5.69
C VAL A 89 4.85 -3.01 -5.75
N ALA A 90 4.30 -2.66 -4.58
CA ALA A 90 2.94 -2.15 -4.49
C ALA A 90 2.88 -0.87 -3.67
N THR A 91 2.06 0.08 -4.11
CA THR A 91 1.60 1.23 -3.31
C THR A 91 0.30 0.83 -2.63
N VAL A 92 0.17 1.05 -1.32
CA VAL A 92 -1.08 0.76 -0.59
C VAL A 92 -1.39 1.92 0.34
N HIS A 93 -2.51 2.59 0.07
CA HIS A 93 -3.03 3.66 0.89
C HIS A 93 -3.73 3.07 2.12
N GLN A 94 -3.11 3.24 3.30
CA GLN A 94 -3.68 2.85 4.60
C GLN A 94 -4.13 1.38 4.69
N PRO A 95 -3.20 0.41 4.62
CA PRO A 95 -3.56 -1.00 4.78
C PRO A 95 -4.14 -1.26 6.17
N ASP A 96 -5.12 -2.16 6.27
CA ASP A 96 -5.50 -2.72 7.56
C ASP A 96 -4.34 -3.56 8.14
N SER A 97 -4.45 -3.95 9.42
CA SER A 97 -3.38 -4.69 10.09
C SER A 97 -3.08 -6.03 9.41
N GLU A 98 -4.11 -6.73 8.90
CA GLU A 98 -3.93 -8.03 8.26
C GLU A 98 -3.16 -7.91 6.94
N VAL A 99 -3.45 -6.89 6.13
CA VAL A 99 -2.72 -6.59 4.91
C VAL A 99 -1.30 -6.10 5.24
N PHE A 100 -1.14 -5.30 6.29
CA PHE A 100 0.16 -4.79 6.72
C PHE A 100 1.13 -5.93 7.08
N ASP A 101 0.63 -6.98 7.74
CA ASP A 101 1.43 -8.15 8.13
C ASP A 101 1.89 -9.01 6.95
N LEU A 102 1.35 -8.79 5.75
CA LEU A 102 1.77 -9.51 4.53
C LEU A 102 3.02 -8.92 3.87
N PHE A 103 3.46 -7.71 4.26
CA PHE A 103 4.61 -7.07 3.62
C PHE A 103 5.93 -7.65 4.14
N ASP A 104 6.79 -8.10 3.21
CA ASP A 104 8.14 -8.52 3.58
C ASP A 104 9.05 -7.30 3.87
N ARG A 105 8.86 -6.20 3.12
CA ARG A 105 9.61 -4.95 3.24
C ARG A 105 8.69 -3.75 3.09
N LEU A 106 9.04 -2.64 3.75
CA LEU A 106 8.32 -1.38 3.69
C LEU A 106 9.23 -0.27 3.17
N CYS A 107 8.65 0.59 2.34
CA CYS A 107 9.21 1.87 1.93
C CYS A 107 8.20 2.95 2.35
N LEU A 108 8.55 3.74 3.37
CA LEU A 108 7.74 4.85 3.84
C LEU A 108 8.29 6.14 3.24
N LEU A 109 7.45 6.84 2.50
CA LEU A 109 7.76 8.11 1.86
C LEU A 109 6.95 9.23 2.52
N ALA A 110 7.60 10.37 2.76
CA ALA A 110 6.93 11.60 3.17
C ALA A 110 7.63 12.78 2.50
N TYR A 111 6.85 13.74 1.97
CA TYR A 111 7.39 14.96 1.34
C TYR A 111 8.44 14.69 0.24
N GLY A 112 8.25 13.63 -0.55
CA GLY A 112 9.19 13.23 -1.61
C GLY A 112 10.51 12.63 -1.10
N SER A 113 10.64 12.38 0.21
CA SER A 113 11.83 11.79 0.83
C SER A 113 11.53 10.44 1.47
N THR A 114 12.50 9.54 1.45
CA THR A 114 12.39 8.25 2.14
C THR A 114 12.63 8.43 3.62
N VAL A 115 11.62 8.09 4.42
CA VAL A 115 11.69 8.09 5.88
C VAL A 115 12.22 6.76 6.40
N PHE A 116 11.77 5.65 5.80
CA PHE A 116 12.19 4.31 6.17
C PHE A 116 12.19 3.41 4.94
N PHE A 117 13.22 2.58 4.81
CA PHE A 117 13.25 1.48 3.85
C PHE A 117 13.92 0.27 4.46
N GLY A 118 13.18 -0.82 4.64
CA GLY A 118 13.71 -1.99 5.34
C GLY A 118 12.70 -3.12 5.49
N PRO A 119 13.07 -4.21 6.20
CA PRO A 119 12.14 -5.27 6.58
C PRO A 119 10.95 -4.69 7.36
N ALA A 120 9.73 -5.15 7.06
CA ALA A 120 8.53 -4.64 7.73
C ALA A 120 8.59 -4.73 9.27
N PRO A 121 9.11 -5.82 9.88
CA PRO A 121 9.23 -5.94 11.33
C PRO A 121 10.18 -4.90 11.97
N ALA A 122 11.23 -4.50 11.24
CA ALA A 122 12.21 -3.52 11.74
C ALA A 122 11.65 -2.10 11.88
N THR A 123 10.49 -1.84 11.25
CA THR A 123 9.81 -0.54 11.30
C THR A 123 9.44 -0.16 12.74
N ALA A 124 8.98 -1.11 13.55
CA ALA A 124 8.57 -0.83 14.93
C ALA A 124 9.73 -0.30 15.78
N GLU A 125 10.90 -0.93 15.69
CA GLU A 125 12.12 -0.50 16.37
C GLU A 125 12.61 0.85 15.86
N PHE A 126 12.56 1.07 14.54
CA PHE A 126 12.90 2.36 13.94
C PHE A 126 12.05 3.51 14.49
N PHE A 127 10.73 3.35 14.57
CA PHE A 127 9.87 4.39 15.14
C PHE A 127 10.06 4.53 16.66
N ALA A 128 10.24 3.43 17.40
CA ALA A 128 10.46 3.46 18.84
C ALA A 128 11.76 4.18 19.22
N SER A 129 12.87 3.90 18.53
CA SER A 129 14.18 4.54 18.75
C SER A 129 14.19 6.04 18.43
N ASN A 130 13.25 6.50 17.60
CA ASN A 130 13.06 7.92 17.31
C ASN A 130 11.98 8.59 18.19
N GLY A 131 11.48 7.92 19.24
CA GLY A 131 10.52 8.47 20.19
C GLY A 131 9.05 8.37 19.76
N PHE A 132 8.75 7.59 18.73
CA PHE A 132 7.41 7.43 18.15
C PHE A 132 6.93 5.97 18.22
N ALA A 133 7.16 5.28 19.34
CA ALA A 133 6.73 3.90 19.54
C ALA A 133 5.23 3.73 19.25
N CYS A 134 4.85 2.66 18.56
CA CYS A 134 3.45 2.36 18.27
C CYS A 134 2.74 1.96 19.57
N PRO A 135 1.63 2.61 19.95
CA PRO A 135 0.82 2.20 21.10
C PRO A 135 0.30 0.78 20.97
N SER A 136 0.12 0.09 22.10
CA SER A 136 -0.58 -1.18 22.17
C SER A 136 -1.99 -1.05 21.60
N LEU A 137 -2.46 -2.07 20.88
CA LEU A 137 -3.81 -2.12 20.25
C LEU A 137 -4.06 -1.09 19.13
N ARG A 138 -3.03 -0.42 18.63
CA ARG A 138 -3.12 0.44 17.45
C ARG A 138 -2.61 -0.29 16.21
N ASN A 139 -3.27 -0.08 15.07
CA ASN A 139 -2.74 -0.54 13.78
C ASN A 139 -1.39 0.17 13.50
N PRO A 140 -0.28 -0.56 13.34
CA PRO A 140 1.02 0.02 13.05
C PRO A 140 1.02 0.89 11.79
N SER A 141 0.31 0.48 10.73
CA SER A 141 0.27 1.23 9.46
C SER A 141 -0.30 2.64 9.66
N ASP A 142 -1.44 2.76 10.36
CA ASP A 142 -2.09 4.03 10.68
C ASP A 142 -1.17 4.90 11.55
N HIS A 143 -0.54 4.29 12.56
CA HIS A 143 0.39 4.99 13.44
C HIS A 143 1.58 5.58 12.68
N TYR A 144 2.25 4.78 11.85
CA TYR A 144 3.41 5.23 11.07
C TYR A 144 3.02 6.30 10.05
N LEU A 145 1.92 6.09 9.30
CA LEU A 145 1.45 7.06 8.30
C LEU A 145 1.07 8.40 8.92
N ARG A 146 0.39 8.42 10.08
CA ARG A 146 0.09 9.67 10.79
C ARG A 146 1.32 10.34 11.38
N THR A 147 2.30 9.55 11.81
CA THR A 147 3.54 10.09 12.36
C THR A 147 4.32 10.86 11.29
N ILE A 148 4.34 10.35 10.05
CA ILE A 148 5.07 10.94 8.93
C ILE A 148 4.27 12.01 8.17
N ASN A 149 2.93 11.92 8.13
CA ASN A 149 2.06 12.91 7.47
C ASN A 149 1.42 13.85 8.51
N LYS A 150 2.05 15.01 8.74
CA LYS A 150 1.54 16.05 9.66
C LYS A 150 0.88 17.23 8.97
N ASP A 151 0.62 17.14 7.67
CA ASP A 151 0.05 18.25 6.89
C ASP A 151 -1.29 18.74 7.45
N PHE A 152 -2.13 17.83 7.92
CA PHE A 152 -3.42 18.19 8.51
C PHE A 152 -3.31 18.80 9.92
N ASP A 153 -2.27 18.45 10.69
CA ASP A 153 -2.02 19.03 12.02
C ASP A 153 -1.43 20.44 11.94
N MET A 154 -0.68 20.70 10.88
CA MET A 154 -0.18 22.03 10.50
C MET A 154 -1.37 22.91 10.13
N ASP A 155 -2.25 22.50 9.21
CA ASP A 155 -3.38 23.31 8.79
C ASP A 155 -4.34 23.66 9.94
N GLN A 156 -4.63 22.72 10.85
CA GLN A 156 -5.47 23.03 12.01
C GLN A 156 -4.79 23.99 13.01
N ARG A 157 -3.47 23.88 13.21
CA ARG A 157 -2.73 24.86 14.01
C ARG A 157 -2.66 26.20 13.31
N ASN A 158 -2.49 26.21 12.00
CA ASN A 158 -2.41 27.40 11.18
C ASN A 158 -3.75 28.15 11.17
N LEU A 159 -4.89 27.46 11.08
CA LEU A 159 -6.22 28.07 11.23
C LEU A 159 -6.44 28.64 12.65
N ARG A 160 -5.99 27.91 13.70
CA ARG A 160 -6.11 28.39 15.09
C ARG A 160 -5.21 29.59 15.38
N LEU A 161 -4.01 29.63 14.81
CA LEU A 161 -3.05 30.73 14.96
C LEU A 161 -3.42 31.94 14.08
N ALA A 162 -3.93 31.72 12.87
CA ALA A 162 -4.46 32.78 11.99
C ALA A 162 -5.70 33.45 12.61
N GLY A 163 -6.49 32.70 13.39
CA GLY A 163 -7.56 33.27 14.20
C GLY A 163 -7.09 34.07 15.42
N SER A 164 -5.80 33.98 15.82
CA SER A 164 -5.29 34.60 17.05
C SER A 164 -4.18 35.63 16.89
N LEU A 165 -3.54 35.81 15.73
CA LEU A 165 -2.41 36.74 15.57
C LEU A 165 -2.39 37.44 14.20
N HIS A 166 -2.76 38.73 14.22
CA HIS A 166 -2.13 39.74 13.39
C HIS A 166 -0.66 39.87 13.84
N GLU A 167 0.30 39.35 13.07
CA GLU A 167 1.68 39.87 12.86
C GLU A 167 2.57 38.78 12.22
N THR A 168 2.99 39.03 10.98
CA THR A 168 3.77 38.11 10.13
C THR A 168 5.25 38.51 10.12
N SER A 169 6.12 37.62 10.62
CA SER A 169 7.56 37.53 10.29
C SER A 169 8.16 36.23 10.85
N GLU A 170 7.71 35.80 12.03
CA GLU A 170 8.21 34.60 12.74
C GLU A 170 7.75 33.25 12.15
N TYR A 171 6.85 33.27 11.17
CA TYR A 171 6.15 32.09 10.67
C TYR A 171 6.98 31.29 9.65
N GLU A 172 7.72 31.97 8.78
CA GLU A 172 8.51 31.32 7.73
C GLU A 172 9.73 30.58 8.30
N GLU A 173 10.31 31.07 9.40
CA GLU A 173 11.46 30.44 10.06
C GLU A 173 11.11 29.12 10.76
N LYS A 174 9.94 29.03 11.41
CA LYS A 174 9.49 27.81 12.12
C LYS A 174 9.17 26.66 11.17
N VAL A 175 8.55 26.96 10.02
CA VAL A 175 8.26 25.96 8.97
C VAL A 175 9.55 25.41 8.36
N HIS A 176 10.57 26.26 8.16
CA HIS A 176 11.89 25.84 7.69
C HIS A 176 12.71 25.06 8.74
N GLY A 177 12.51 25.34 10.04
CA GLY A 177 13.16 24.62 11.14
C GLY A 177 12.68 23.18 11.29
N GLN A 178 11.39 22.90 11.09
CA GLN A 178 10.84 21.54 11.22
C GLN A 178 11.17 20.62 10.04
N ARG A 179 11.29 21.16 8.81
CA ARG A 179 11.83 20.41 7.66
C ARG A 179 13.26 19.88 7.93
N ARG A 180 14.08 20.59 8.70
CA ARG A 180 15.44 20.16 9.08
C ARG A 180 15.46 18.97 10.06
N ASN A 181 14.45 18.80 10.90
CA ASN A 181 14.39 17.65 11.83
C ASN A 181 14.00 16.34 11.12
N TYR A 182 13.20 16.38 10.05
CA TYR A 182 12.94 15.21 9.21
C TYR A 182 14.15 14.83 8.35
N GLY A 183 14.94 15.83 7.90
CA GLY A 183 16.26 15.57 7.32
C GLY A 183 17.18 14.77 8.24
N LYS A 184 17.12 14.98 9.57
CA LYS A 184 17.90 14.19 10.54
C LYS A 184 17.41 12.74 10.71
N MET A 185 16.13 12.47 10.44
CA MET A 185 15.55 11.11 10.48
C MET A 185 15.96 10.29 9.24
N SER A 186 16.16 10.95 8.11
CA SER A 186 16.66 10.38 6.85
C SER A 186 18.17 10.09 6.86
N LEU A 187 18.95 10.77 7.72
CA LEU A 187 20.44 10.77 7.72
C LEU A 187 21.10 9.77 8.71
N LYS A 188 20.36 8.83 9.30
CA LYS A 188 20.92 7.79 10.19
C LYS A 188 20.98 6.39 9.54
N GLN A 189 21.25 6.32 8.24
CA GLN A 189 21.68 5.08 7.57
C GLN A 189 23.20 5.00 7.54
#